data_AF-A0A6S6S6P0-F1
#
_entry.id   AF-A0A6S6S6P0-F1
#
_cell.length_a   1.000
_cell.length_b   1.000
_cell.length_c   1.000
_cell.angle_alpha   90.00
_cell.angle_beta   90.00
_cell.angle_gamma   90.00
#
_symmetry.space_group_name_H-M   'P 1'
#
loop_
_entity.id
_entity.type
_entity.pdbx_description
1 polymer ?
#
loop_
_entity_poly.entity_id
_entity_poly.type
_entity_poly.pdbx_seq_one_letter_code
_entity_poly.pdbx_strand_id
1 'polypeptide(L)' 'MLPNSNEKEWRDLLLNREVPALKSLSLKLKLASLKANIKIEQATVAEAILELHAYCAANQKLYKKDLELIFGNA' A
#
# COMPACT_ATOMS: atom_id res chain seq x y z
N MET A 1 8.79 -10.07 8.16
CA MET A 1 7.32 -10.25 8.32
C MET A 1 6.66 -9.02 7.73
N LEU A 2 5.55 -9.14 7.00
CA LEU A 2 4.75 -7.95 6.66
C LEU A 2 4.34 -7.32 8.00
N PRO A 3 4.44 -5.99 8.17
CA PRO A 3 3.98 -5.36 9.40
C PRO A 3 2.54 -5.79 9.63
N ASN A 4 2.31 -6.39 10.80
CA ASN A 4 0.99 -6.83 11.26
C ASN A 4 0.00 -5.71 10.96
N SER A 5 -1.10 -6.02 10.27
CA SER A 5 -2.33 -5.26 9.99
C SER A 5 -2.54 -3.93 10.76
N ASN A 6 -1.58 -3.02 10.72
CA ASN A 6 -1.66 -1.73 11.36
C ASN A 6 -2.46 -0.92 10.38
N GLU A 7 -3.78 -1.12 10.44
CA GLU A 7 -4.77 -0.57 9.52
C GLU A 7 -4.55 0.92 9.32
N LYS A 8 -4.08 1.60 10.38
CA LYS A 8 -3.66 2.99 10.37
C LYS A 8 -2.53 3.29 9.36
N GLU A 9 -1.45 2.52 9.34
CA GLU A 9 -0.32 2.78 8.42
C GLU A 9 -0.69 2.51 6.97
N TRP A 10 -1.44 1.44 6.72
CA TRP A 10 -1.97 1.13 5.38
C TRP A 10 -2.99 2.16 4.91
N ARG A 11 -3.84 2.64 5.82
CA ARG A 11 -4.79 3.73 5.59
C ARG A 11 -4.05 5.03 5.28
N ASP A 12 -3.04 5.37 6.06
CA ASP A 12 -2.22 6.57 5.84
C ASP A 12 -1.52 6.49 4.49
N LEU A 13 -1.02 5.32 4.08
CA LEU A 13 -0.43 5.12 2.74
C LEU A 13 -1.42 5.38 1.60
N LEU A 14 -2.68 4.96 1.77
CA LEU A 14 -3.75 5.12 0.78
C LEU A 14 -4.34 6.54 0.78
N LEU A 15 -4.43 7.19 1.95
CA LEU A 15 -5.06 8.51 2.08
C LEU A 15 -4.08 9.67 1.98
N ASN A 16 -2.81 9.50 2.37
CA ASN A 16 -1.81 10.55 2.27
C ASN A 16 -1.37 10.77 0.82
N ARG A 17 -1.11 12.04 0.52
CA ARG A 17 -0.68 12.49 -0.81
C ARG A 17 0.77 12.12 -1.11
N GLU A 18 1.60 12.05 -0.07
CA GLU A 18 3.02 11.75 -0.18
C GLU A 18 3.29 10.29 0.17
N VAL A 19 3.67 9.52 -0.83
CA VAL A 19 4.20 8.17 -0.68
C VAL A 19 5.72 8.28 -0.85
N PRO A 20 6.54 7.62 -0.01
CA PRO A 20 7.98 7.57 -0.23
C PRO A 20 8.30 7.08 -1.65
N ALA A 21 9.46 7.48 -2.18
CA ALA A 21 9.86 7.15 -3.54
C ALA A 21 10.09 5.63 -3.70
N LEU A 22 9.02 4.90 -4.01
CA LEU A 22 9.07 3.45 -4.20
C LEU A 22 9.99 3.12 -5.39
N LYS A 23 10.63 1.96 -5.33
CA LYS A 23 11.45 1.43 -6.41
C LYS A 23 10.62 0.62 -7.39
N SER A 24 9.62 -0.14 -6.91
CA SER A 24 8.77 -0.95 -7.78
C SER A 24 7.72 -0.12 -8.51
N LEU A 25 7.75 -0.19 -9.85
CA LEU A 25 6.71 0.40 -10.70
C LEU A 25 5.36 -0.28 -10.49
N SER A 26 5.32 -1.61 -10.31
CA SER A 26 4.07 -2.35 -10.15
C SER A 26 3.35 -1.96 -8.85
N LEU A 27 4.11 -1.75 -7.77
CA LEU A 27 3.55 -1.27 -6.50
C LEU A 27 3.03 0.17 -6.60
N LYS A 28 3.76 1.06 -7.30
CA LYS A 28 3.29 2.43 -7.57
C LYS A 28 1.95 2.44 -8.32
N LEU A 29 1.85 1.66 -9.40
CA LEU A 29 0.63 1.56 -10.20
C LEU A 29 -0.52 1.00 -9.37
N LYS A 30 -0.26 -0.03 -8.56
CA LYS A 30 -1.28 -0.61 -7.68
C LYS A 30 -1.80 0.42 -6.68
N LEU A 31 -0.90 1.15 -6.01
CA LEU A 31 -1.27 2.22 -5.09
C LEU A 31 -2.07 3.33 -5.77
N ALA A 32 -1.62 3.81 -6.93
CA ALA A 32 -2.33 4.85 -7.68
C ALA A 32 -3.75 4.40 -8.08
N SER A 33 -3.89 3.15 -8.53
CA SER A 33 -5.20 2.56 -8.86
C SER A 33 -6.12 2.49 -7.65
N LEU A 34 -5.63 2.00 -6.51
CA LEU A 34 -6.44 1.91 -5.29
C LEU A 34 -6.86 3.29 -4.77
N LYS A 35 -5.96 4.28 -4.82
CA LYS A 35 -6.27 5.68 -4.48
C LYS A 35 -7.35 6.27 -5.39
N ALA A 36 -7.27 6.00 -6.70
CA ALA A 36 -8.27 6.43 -7.65
C ALA A 36 -9.64 5.79 -7.33
N ASN A 37 -9.67 4.48 -7.09
CA ASN A 37 -10.89 3.73 -6.78
C ASN A 37 -11.57 4.24 -5.50
N ILE A 38 -10.81 4.57 -4.46
CA ILE A 38 -11.33 5.20 -3.24
C ILE A 38 -11.93 6.58 -3.57
N LYS A 39 -11.23 7.39 -4.37
CA LYS A 39 -11.65 8.75 -4.72
C LYS A 39 -12.96 8.79 -5.52
N ILE A 40 -13.21 7.78 -6.35
CA ILE A 40 -14.46 7.65 -7.13
C ILE A 40 -15.51 6.79 -6.42
N GLU A 41 -15.32 6.48 -5.14
CA GLU A 41 -16.22 5.66 -4.31
C GLU A 41 -16.50 4.25 -4.87
N GLN A 42 -15.60 3.72 -5.71
CA GLN A 42 -15.69 2.37 -6.25
C GLN A 42 -15.20 1.31 -5.25
N ALA A 43 -14.38 1.69 -4.28
CA ALA A 43 -13.91 0.81 -3.20
C ALA A 43 -13.81 1.59 -1.89
N THR A 44 -14.12 0.94 -0.78
CA THR A 44 -13.87 1.47 0.55
C THR A 44 -12.37 1.43 0.87
N VAL A 45 -11.94 2.26 1.82
CA VAL A 45 -10.56 2.23 2.32
C VAL A 45 -10.21 0.84 2.88
N ALA A 46 -11.14 0.19 3.55
CA ALA A 46 -10.93 -1.15 4.11
C ALA A 46 -10.67 -2.21 3.02
N GLU A 47 -11.47 -2.21 1.94
CA GLU A 47 -11.27 -3.09 0.80
C GLU A 47 -9.93 -2.83 0.11
N ALA A 48 -9.56 -1.57 -0.08
CA ALA A 48 -8.29 -1.20 -0.67
C ALA A 48 -7.09 -1.62 0.19
N ILE A 49 -7.19 -1.58 1.52
CA ILE A 49 -6.15 -2.10 2.43
C ILE A 49 -6.00 -3.60 2.25
N LEU A 50 -7.11 -4.36 2.26
CA LEU A 50 -7.09 -5.82 2.08
C LEU A 50 -6.47 -6.20 0.73
N GLU A 51 -6.86 -5.51 -0.33
CA GLU A 51 -6.36 -5.76 -1.68
C GLU A 51 -4.86 -5.43 -1.80
N LEU A 52 -4.42 -4.29 -1.25
CA LEU A 52 -3.01 -3.92 -1.24
C LEU A 52 -2.17 -4.90 -0.42
N HIS A 53 -2.68 -5.30 0.74
CA HIS A 53 -2.00 -6.28 1.60
C HIS A 53 -1.86 -7.62 0.87
N ALA A 54 -2.93 -8.13 0.26
CA ALA A 54 -2.91 -9.37 -0.52
C ALA A 54 -1.92 -9.27 -1.70
N TYR A 55 -1.90 -8.14 -2.40
CA TYR A 55 -0.97 -7.89 -3.51
C TYR A 55 0.49 -7.92 -3.05
N CYS A 56 0.78 -7.28 -1.91
CA CYS A 56 2.10 -7.27 -1.30
C CYS A 56 2.51 -8.66 -0.79
N ALA A 57 1.58 -9.39 -0.18
CA ALA A 57 1.80 -10.74 0.34
C ALA A 57 2.10 -11.76 -0.77
N ALA A 58 1.40 -11.67 -1.91
CA ALA A 58 1.62 -12.56 -3.05
C ALA A 58 3.06 -12.49 -3.60
N ASN A 59 3.73 -11.34 -3.47
CA ASN A 59 5.10 -11.14 -3.97
C ASN A 59 5.99 -10.46 -2.91
N GLN A 60 5.93 -10.95 -1.67
CA GLN A 60 6.60 -10.31 -0.53
C GLN A 60 8.10 -10.04 -0.76
N LYS A 61 8.82 -10.97 -1.42
CA LYS A 61 10.26 -10.81 -1.74
C LYS A 61 10.54 -9.63 -2.68
N LEU A 62 9.64 -9.38 -3.63
CA LEU A 62 9.76 -8.29 -4.60
C LEU A 62 9.56 -6.93 -3.92
N TYR A 63 8.56 -6.83 -3.05
CA TYR A 63 8.18 -5.58 -2.41
C TYR A 63 8.87 -5.31 -1.09
N LYS A 64 9.69 -6.23 -0.58
CA LYS A 64 10.33 -6.12 0.73
C LYS A 64 11.01 -4.76 0.96
N LYS A 65 11.83 -4.30 0.01
CA LYS A 65 12.53 -3.01 0.12
C LYS A 65 11.59 -1.81 0.11
N ASP A 66 10.52 -1.88 -0.68
CA ASP A 66 9.52 -0.80 -0.73
C ASP A 66 8.67 -0.76 0.53
N LEU A 67 8.31 -1.93 1.07
CA LEU A 67 7.60 -2.06 2.34
C LEU A 67 8.46 -1.58 3.52
N GLU A 68 9.76 -1.88 3.51
CA GLU A 68 10.72 -1.31 4.48
C GLU A 68 10.82 0.21 4.36
N LEU A 69 10.75 0.79 3.16
CA LEU A 69 10.72 2.25 2.99
C LEU A 69 9.41 2.89 3.45
N ILE A 70 8.29 2.18 3.33
CA ILE A 70 6.96 2.67 3.74
C ILE A 70 6.78 2.55 5.25
N PHE A 71 7.16 1.42 5.84
CA PHE A 71 6.82 1.06 7.23
C PHE A 71 8.03 0.96 8.18
N GLY A 72 9.26 1.04 7.66
CA GLY A 72 10.49 0.84 8.44
C GLY A 72 11.08 2.10 9.06
N ASN A 73 10.45 3.27 8.89
CA ASN A 73 10.84 4.47 9.62
C ASN A 73 10.10 4.53 10.97
N ALA A 74 10.64 3.78 11.94
CA ALA A 74 10.45 3.98 13.36
C ALA A 74 11.83 4.23 14.00
#